data_AF-A0A7J9IU64-F1
#
_entry.id   AF-A0A7J9IU64-F1
#
_cell.length_a   1.000
_cell.length_b   1.000
_cell.length_c   1.000
_cell.angle_alpha   90.00
_cell.angle_beta   90.00
_cell.angle_gamma   90.00
#
_symmetry.space_group_name_H-M   'P 1'
#
loop_
_entity.id
_entity.type
_entity.pdbx_description
1 polymer ?
#
loop_
_entity_poly.entity_id
_entity_poly.type
_entity_poly.pdbx_seq_one_letter_code
_entity_poly.pdbx_strand_id
1 'polypeptide(L)'
;MHDLVHDLALSVVQNEVNSCNHYSTGNVRHLLFDLLKQDGSQLPNNLSCLQSLFLLDEGGKADSESLIAKVISRSKHLRVLHLSGCSFEHLPNNIRYLKQLRYLNLA
;
A
#
# COMPACT_ATOMS: atom_id res chain seq x y z
N MET A 1 -27.73 14.62 11.94
CA MET A 1 -27.71 13.18 11.56
C MET A 1 -26.71 12.86 10.45
N HIS A 2 -26.19 13.84 9.70
CA HIS A 2 -25.12 13.60 8.73
C HIS A 2 -23.73 13.44 9.37
N ASP A 3 -23.48 14.13 10.49
CA ASP A 3 -22.16 14.12 11.14
C ASP A 3 -21.82 12.76 11.76
N LEU A 4 -22.80 12.04 12.33
CA LEU A 4 -22.57 10.69 12.87
C LEU A 4 -22.21 9.66 11.78
N VAL A 5 -22.78 9.77 10.58
CA VAL A 5 -22.46 8.87 9.47
C VAL A 5 -21.09 9.23 8.89
N HIS A 6 -20.75 10.52 8.87
CA HIS A 6 -19.43 11.01 8.48
C HIS A 6 -18.34 10.58 9.49
N ASP A 7 -18.60 10.69 10.79
CA ASP A 7 -17.69 10.27 11.86
C ASP A 7 -17.55 8.74 11.92
N LEU A 8 -18.63 8.01 11.67
CA LEU A 8 -18.59 6.55 11.52
C LEU A 8 -17.82 6.16 10.26
N ALA A 9 -18.04 6.85 9.12
CA ALA A 9 -17.27 6.62 7.91
C ALA A 9 -15.78 6.95 8.12
N LEU A 10 -15.44 8.00 8.86
CA LEU A 10 -14.07 8.33 9.27
C LEU A 10 -13.46 7.29 10.21
N SER A 11 -14.24 6.77 11.16
CA SER A 11 -13.83 5.71 12.09
C SER A 11 -13.60 4.38 11.35
N VAL A 12 -14.46 4.05 10.40
CA VAL A 12 -14.31 2.88 9.52
C VAL A 12 -13.13 3.09 8.57
N VAL A 13 -12.93 4.30 8.03
CA VAL A 13 -11.77 4.66 7.20
C VAL A 13 -10.48 4.62 8.02
N GLN A 14 -10.47 5.03 9.28
CA GLN A 14 -9.31 4.84 10.18
C GLN A 14 -9.02 3.36 10.45
N ASN A 15 -10.01 2.48 10.32
CA ASN A 15 -9.83 1.04 10.48
C ASN A 15 -9.53 0.31 9.14
N GLU A 16 -9.97 0.87 8.02
CA GLU A 16 -9.89 0.24 6.69
C GLU A 16 -8.88 0.91 5.74
N VAL A 17 -8.56 2.20 5.89
CA VAL A 17 -7.56 2.97 5.13
C VAL A 17 -6.70 3.78 6.11
N ASN A 18 -5.70 3.12 6.66
CA ASN A 18 -4.75 3.76 7.58
C ASN A 18 -3.75 4.62 6.81
N SER A 19 -4.01 5.93 6.73
CA SER A 19 -2.95 6.93 6.50
C SER A 19 -2.01 6.88 7.70
N CYS A 20 -0.79 6.37 7.51
CA CYS A 20 0.23 6.06 8.52
C CYS A 20 0.35 7.11 9.64
N ASN A 21 -0.40 6.96 10.74
CA ASN A 21 -0.23 7.79 11.95
C ASN A 21 -0.34 7.04 13.29
N HIS A 22 -0.61 5.73 13.33
CA HIS A 22 -0.53 4.99 14.59
C HIS A 22 -0.37 3.48 14.40
N TYR A 23 0.83 2.95 14.69
CA TYR A 23 1.08 1.51 14.69
C TYR A 23 0.71 0.92 16.05
N SER A 24 -0.50 0.40 16.16
CA SER A 24 -0.90 -0.54 17.22
C SER A 24 -1.54 -1.75 16.58
N THR A 25 -0.74 -2.82 16.44
CA THR A 25 -1.13 -4.25 16.45
C THR A 25 -2.18 -4.79 15.45
N GLY A 26 -2.76 -3.98 14.56
CA GLY A 26 -3.75 -4.42 13.56
C GLY A 26 -3.15 -4.91 12.25
N ASN A 27 -3.67 -6.03 11.73
CA ASN A 27 -3.39 -6.52 10.37
C ASN A 27 -3.86 -5.50 9.33
N VAL A 28 -2.93 -4.71 8.77
CA VAL A 28 -3.23 -3.72 7.72
C VAL A 28 -3.74 -4.42 6.47
N ARG A 29 -4.98 -4.12 6.06
CA ARG A 29 -5.62 -4.68 4.86
C ARG A 29 -5.55 -3.76 3.66
N HIS A 30 -5.60 -2.46 3.86
CA HIS A 30 -5.44 -1.48 2.79
C HIS A 30 -4.43 -0.41 3.22
N LEU A 31 -3.51 -0.10 2.33
CA LEU A 31 -2.40 0.81 2.58
C LEU A 31 -2.29 1.80 1.42
N LEU A 32 -2.31 3.09 1.76
CA LEU A 32 -1.89 4.17 0.90
C LEU A 32 -0.51 4.64 1.39
N PHE A 33 0.49 4.59 0.51
CA PHE A 33 1.86 4.93 0.85
C PHE A 33 2.40 5.95 -0.16
N ASP A 34 2.68 7.15 0.32
CA ASP A 34 3.12 8.30 -0.47
C ASP A 34 4.61 8.56 -0.22
N LEU A 35 5.44 8.26 -1.21
CA LEU A 35 6.90 8.40 -1.12
C LEU A 35 7.36 9.86 -1.10
N LEU A 36 6.51 10.84 -1.45
CA LEU A 36 6.85 12.25 -1.24
C LEU A 36 6.81 12.63 0.24
N LYS A 37 5.91 12.00 1.01
CA LYS A 37 5.69 12.30 2.42
C LYS A 37 6.45 11.39 3.36
N GLN A 38 6.72 10.15 2.93
CA GLN A 38 7.30 9.11 3.77
C GLN A 38 8.51 8.46 3.09
N ASP A 39 9.40 7.95 3.93
CA ASP A 39 10.51 7.12 3.45
C ASP A 39 10.12 5.64 3.50
N GLY A 40 10.68 4.82 2.61
CA GLY A 40 10.41 3.39 2.52
C GLY A 40 10.72 2.59 3.79
N SER A 41 11.52 3.15 4.70
CA SER A 41 11.74 2.62 6.05
C SER A 41 10.49 2.65 6.94
N GLN A 42 9.54 3.55 6.67
CA GLN A 42 8.30 3.72 7.44
C GLN A 42 7.20 2.74 7.05
N LEU A 43 7.46 1.89 6.06
CA LEU A 43 6.53 0.85 5.60
C LEU A 43 6.24 -0.15 6.75
N PRO A 44 4.98 -0.53 7.00
CA PRO A 44 4.62 -1.43 8.11
C PRO A 44 5.40 -2.74 8.05
N ASN A 45 5.83 -3.25 9.22
CA ASN A 45 6.64 -4.49 9.32
C ASN A 45 5.87 -5.78 8.97
N ASN A 46 4.53 -5.78 9.08
CA ASN A 46 3.70 -6.92 8.71
C ASN A 46 2.70 -6.49 7.63
N LEU A 47 2.86 -7.05 6.42
CA LEU A 47 1.95 -6.85 5.29
C LEU A 47 1.25 -8.16 4.88
N SER A 48 1.29 -9.18 5.75
CA SER A 48 0.81 -10.53 5.41
C SER A 48 -0.68 -10.57 5.09
N CYS A 49 -1.47 -9.66 5.67
CA CYS A 49 -2.90 -9.51 5.42
C CYS A 49 -3.27 -8.40 4.45
N LEU A 50 -2.27 -7.73 3.84
CA LEU A 50 -2.51 -6.63 2.92
C LEU A 50 -3.23 -7.14 1.67
N GLN A 51 -4.35 -6.49 1.34
CA GLN A 51 -5.21 -6.79 0.20
C GLN A 51 -5.16 -5.68 -0.84
N SER A 52 -4.94 -4.43 -0.44
CA SER A 52 -4.82 -3.30 -1.37
C SER A 52 -3.62 -2.43 -1.01
N LEU A 53 -2.81 -2.12 -2.02
CA LEU A 53 -1.73 -1.16 -1.94
C LEU A 53 -1.92 -0.08 -3.00
N PHE A 54 -1.84 1.17 -2.56
CA PHE A 54 -1.68 2.33 -3.41
C PHE A 54 -0.32 2.96 -3.07
N LEU A 55 0.64 2.81 -3.98
CA LEU A 55 1.97 3.38 -3.87
C LEU A 55 2.04 4.60 -4.79
N LEU A 56 2.28 5.77 -4.22
CA LEU A 56 2.42 7.02 -4.95
C LEU A 56 3.87 7.47 -4.86
N ASP A 57 4.51 7.67 -6.01
CA ASP A 57 5.90 8.16 -6.10
C ASP A 57 6.02 9.24 -7.16
N GLU A 58 5.25 10.32 -7.01
CA GLU A 58 5.30 11.49 -7.91
C GLU A 58 6.66 12.20 -7.93
N GLY A 59 7.59 11.83 -7.04
CA GLY A 59 8.95 12.34 -6.99
C GLY A 59 9.96 11.53 -7.82
N GLY A 60 9.55 10.37 -8.36
CA GLY A 60 10.41 9.49 -9.15
C GLY A 60 11.64 9.01 -8.39
N LYS A 61 11.48 8.59 -7.12
CA LYS A 61 12.61 8.11 -6.31
C LYS A 61 13.17 6.82 -6.89
N ALA A 62 14.50 6.78 -7.04
CA ALA A 62 15.23 5.60 -7.55
C ALA A 62 15.00 4.33 -6.70
N ASP A 63 14.61 4.50 -5.44
CA ASP A 63 14.43 3.38 -4.51
C ASP A 63 13.07 2.67 -4.66
N SER A 64 12.17 3.20 -5.51
CA SER A 64 10.80 2.70 -5.67
C SER A 64 10.76 1.24 -6.12
N GLU A 65 11.62 0.80 -7.04
CA GLU A 65 11.71 -0.59 -7.49
C GLU A 65 12.01 -1.56 -6.32
N SER A 66 12.99 -1.20 -5.48
CA SER A 66 13.38 -2.00 -4.32
C SER A 66 12.24 -2.09 -3.29
N LEU A 67 11.49 -1.00 -3.12
CA LEU A 67 10.34 -0.94 -2.22
C LEU A 67 9.17 -1.75 -2.77
N ILE A 68 8.88 -1.66 -4.06
CA ILE A 68 7.87 -2.48 -4.74
C ILE A 68 8.20 -3.96 -4.55
N ALA A 69 9.45 -4.37 -4.79
CA ALA A 69 9.89 -5.75 -4.56
C ALA A 69 9.70 -6.20 -3.10
N LYS A 70 10.06 -5.33 -2.14
CA LYS A 70 9.88 -5.58 -0.70
C LYS A 70 8.40 -5.74 -0.33
N VAL A 71 7.52 -4.85 -0.78
CA VAL A 71 6.08 -4.94 -0.51
C VAL A 71 5.49 -6.22 -1.10
N ILE A 72 5.78 -6.52 -2.37
CA ILE A 72 5.27 -7.71 -3.06
C ILE A 72 5.67 -8.99 -2.32
N SER A 73 6.92 -9.09 -1.87
CA SER A 73 7.41 -10.28 -1.14
C SER A 73 6.69 -10.54 0.19
N ARG A 74 6.07 -9.50 0.77
CA ARG A 74 5.46 -9.54 2.11
C ARG A 74 3.93 -9.57 2.08
N SER A 75 3.31 -9.42 0.91
CA SER A 75 1.87 -9.24 0.74
C SER A 75 1.21 -10.34 -0.11
N LYS A 76 1.37 -11.61 0.31
CA LYS A 76 0.82 -12.80 -0.39
C LYS A 76 -0.69 -12.77 -0.69
N HIS A 77 -1.47 -11.94 0.00
CA HIS A 77 -2.92 -11.82 -0.16
C HIS A 77 -3.34 -10.57 -0.94
N LEU A 78 -2.39 -9.87 -1.57
CA LEU A 78 -2.66 -8.66 -2.32
C LEU A 78 -3.60 -8.94 -3.50
N ARG A 79 -4.65 -8.15 -3.60
CA ARG A 79 -5.68 -8.18 -4.65
C ARG A 79 -5.62 -6.95 -5.54
N VAL A 80 -5.21 -5.81 -4.99
CA VAL A 80 -5.12 -4.53 -5.69
C VAL A 80 -3.71 -3.98 -5.49
N LEU A 81 -2.99 -3.77 -6.60
CA LEU A 81 -1.71 -3.09 -6.62
C LEU A 81 -1.82 -1.90 -7.56
N HIS A 82 -1.70 -0.70 -7.02
CA HIS A 82 -1.68 0.54 -7.77
C HIS A 82 -0.34 1.23 -7.54
N LEU A 83 0.44 1.39 -8.61
CA LEU A 83 1.71 2.11 -8.62
C LEU A 83 1.49 3.36 -9.47
N SER A 84 1.54 4.55 -8.86
CA SER A 84 1.42 5.85 -9.55
C SER A 84 2.75 6.57 -9.49
N GLY A 85 3.29 6.96 -10.65
CA GLY A 85 4.53 7.75 -10.75
C GLY A 85 5.80 6.98 -10.36
N CYS A 86 5.69 5.69 -10.02
CA CYS A 86 6.84 4.88 -9.61
C CYS A 86 7.77 4.60 -10.81
N SER A 87 9.05 4.91 -10.66
CA SER A 87 10.06 4.63 -11.69
C SER A 87 10.63 3.21 -11.55
N PHE A 88 10.28 2.32 -12.47
CA PHE A 88 10.88 0.99 -12.58
C PHE A 88 10.97 0.57 -14.04
N GLU A 89 12.09 -0.03 -14.45
CA GLU A 89 12.23 -0.57 -15.81
C GLU A 89 11.45 -1.87 -15.96
N HIS A 90 11.48 -2.70 -14.90
CA HIS A 90 10.86 -4.01 -14.88
C HIS A 90 10.10 -4.21 -13.57
N LEU A 91 8.95 -4.86 -13.67
CA LEU A 91 8.26 -5.35 -12.49
C LEU A 91 9.10 -6.46 -11.85
N PRO A 92 9.33 -6.42 -10.52
CA PRO A 92 10.15 -7.44 -9.87
C PRO A 92 9.57 -8.84 -10.06
N ASN A 93 10.45 -9.81 -10.33
CA ASN A 93 10.10 -11.20 -10.62
C ASN A 93 9.16 -11.86 -9.60
N ASN A 94 9.14 -11.35 -8.37
CA ASN A 94 8.31 -11.80 -7.26
C ASN A 94 6.81 -11.51 -7.46
N ILE A 95 6.43 -10.67 -8.44
CA ILE A 95 5.01 -10.40 -8.75
C ILE A 95 4.23 -11.68 -9.06
N ARG A 96 4.90 -12.70 -9.61
CA ARG A 96 4.34 -14.03 -9.89
C ARG A 96 3.73 -14.71 -8.65
N TYR A 97 4.15 -14.31 -7.45
CA TYR A 97 3.65 -14.87 -6.19
C TYR A 97 2.33 -14.25 -5.73
N LEU A 98 1.91 -13.13 -6.32
CA LEU A 98 0.62 -12.49 -6.04
C LEU A 98 -0.53 -13.22 -6.74
N LYS A 99 -0.76 -14.49 -6.37
CA LYS A 99 -1.80 -15.35 -6.96
C LYS A 99 -3.24 -14.83 -6.78
N GLN A 100 -3.43 -13.88 -5.88
CA GLN A 100 -4.73 -13.28 -5.56
C GLN A 100 -4.93 -11.91 -6.23
N LEU A 101 -3.95 -11.43 -7.01
CA LEU A 101 -4.01 -10.14 -7.66
C LEU A 101 -5.16 -10.12 -8.68
N ARG A 102 -6.04 -9.13 -8.55
CA ARG A 102 -7.20 -8.92 -9.42
C ARG A 102 -7.11 -7.60 -10.19
N TYR A 103 -6.35 -6.65 -9.66
CA TYR A 103 -6.14 -5.34 -10.26
C TYR A 103 -4.67 -4.94 -10.14
N LEU A 104 -4.10 -4.50 -11.26
CA LEU A 104 -2.76 -3.97 -11.36
C LEU A 104 -2.81 -2.65 -12.15
N ASN A 105 -2.32 -1.57 -11.56
CA ASN A 105 -2.07 -0.30 -12.26
C ASN A 105 -0.59 0.09 -12.14
N LEU A 106 -0.01 0.56 -13.25
CA LEU A 106 1.40 0.89 -13.40
C LEU A 106 1.59 2.32 -13.96
N ALA A 107 0.62 3.20 -13.68
CA ALA A 107 0.51 4.53 -14.30
C ALA A 107 1.63 5.49 -13.89
#